data_AF-A0A812IRY9-F1
#
_entry.id   AF-A0A812IRY9-F1
#
_cell.length_a   1.000
_cell.length_b   1.000
_cell.length_c   1.000
_cell.angle_alpha   90.00
_cell.angle_beta   90.00
_cell.angle_gamma   90.00
#
_symmetry.space_group_name_H-M   'P 1'
#
loop_
_entity.id
_entity.type
_entity.pdbx_description
1 polymer ?
#
loop_
_entity_poly.entity_id
_entity_poly.type
_entity_poly.pdbx_seq_one_letter_code
_entity_poly.pdbx_strand_id
1 'polypeptide(L)'
;MVYDGSFNMLYAGARYVAMAQRGRGLASVSPRYAEEAQLRHQMFWGLGEIRGINNPKDRDHRNEELYNQHQPLWATKRDAKRAAQERFGLRINDDARLLVFLGRWVKQKGVDLIADCAEWMLASYPNLQLLILGPETNDDSFGVYAHQCLKRLASQAKAGQRFDGRLHVSGETLS
;
A
#
# COMPACT_ATOMS: atom_id res chain seq x y z
N MET A 1 -9.78 -25.65 21.79
CA MET A 1 -9.25 -24.26 21.74
C MET A 1 -7.72 -24.20 21.72
N VAL A 2 -7.01 -25.27 22.12
CA VAL A 2 -5.55 -25.37 21.95
C VAL A 2 -5.22 -25.97 20.58
N TYR A 3 -4.25 -25.39 19.89
CA TYR A 3 -3.68 -25.87 18.62
C TYR A 3 -2.18 -25.60 18.65
N ASP A 4 -1.34 -26.58 18.30
CA ASP A 4 0.13 -26.53 18.41
C ASP A 4 0.62 -26.02 19.78
N GLY A 5 0.03 -26.55 20.85
CA GLY A 5 0.41 -26.24 22.23
C GLY A 5 0.01 -24.85 22.73
N SER A 6 -0.63 -24.02 21.90
CA SER A 6 -1.06 -22.67 22.27
C SER A 6 -2.56 -22.47 22.14
N PHE A 7 -3.11 -21.56 22.95
CA PHE A 7 -4.50 -21.13 22.78
C PHE A 7 -4.68 -20.41 21.44
N ASN A 8 -5.57 -20.90 20.59
CA ASN A 8 -5.75 -20.41 19.22
C ASN A 8 -7.24 -20.19 18.89
N MET A 9 -7.62 -18.92 18.80
CA MET A 9 -8.99 -18.50 18.49
C MET A 9 -9.42 -18.82 17.07
N LEU A 10 -8.49 -18.74 16.10
CA LEU A 10 -8.78 -19.08 14.70
C LEU A 10 -9.11 -20.58 14.56
N TYR A 11 -8.35 -21.44 15.24
CA TYR A 11 -8.65 -22.87 15.31
C TYR A 11 -10.00 -23.13 15.97
N ALA A 12 -10.33 -22.43 17.05
CA ALA A 12 -11.64 -22.54 17.69
C ALA A 12 -12.79 -22.18 16.73
N GLY A 13 -12.64 -21.09 15.96
CA GLY A 13 -13.60 -20.70 14.93
C GLY A 13 -13.74 -21.73 13.81
N ALA A 14 -12.61 -22.21 13.25
CA ALA A 14 -12.62 -23.26 12.22
C ALA A 14 -13.28 -24.55 12.73
N ARG A 15 -12.98 -24.96 13.96
CA ARG A 15 -13.57 -26.14 14.59
C ARG A 15 -15.07 -26.01 14.81
N TYR A 16 -15.53 -24.82 15.21
CA TYR A 16 -16.95 -24.52 15.35
C TYR A 16 -17.67 -24.69 14.00
N VAL A 17 -17.15 -24.12 12.92
CA VAL A 17 -17.73 -24.27 11.58
C VAL A 17 -17.77 -25.74 11.16
N ALA A 18 -16.67 -26.48 11.40
CA ALA A 18 -16.60 -27.91 11.09
C ALA A 18 -17.67 -28.74 11.83
N MET A 19 -17.90 -28.48 13.12
CA MET A 19 -18.83 -29.29 13.94
C MET A 19 -20.27 -28.79 13.87
N ALA A 20 -20.50 -27.49 14.06
CA ALA A 20 -21.84 -26.90 14.18
C ALA A 20 -22.46 -26.56 12.83
N GLN A 21 -21.64 -26.28 11.81
CA GLN A 21 -22.12 -25.91 10.47
C GLN A 21 -21.80 -26.99 9.42
N ARG A 22 -21.49 -28.21 9.86
CA ARG A 22 -21.14 -29.36 9.01
C ARG A 22 -20.03 -29.04 8.00
N GLY A 23 -19.10 -28.17 8.40
CA GLY A 23 -17.97 -27.78 7.56
C GLY A 23 -18.34 -26.95 6.33
N ARG A 24 -19.46 -26.20 6.30
CA ARG A 24 -19.85 -25.39 5.13
C ARG A 24 -18.72 -24.57 4.51
N GLY A 25 -17.90 -23.91 5.33
CA GLY A 25 -16.72 -23.19 4.86
C GLY A 25 -16.50 -21.83 5.52
N LEU A 26 -15.46 -21.12 5.07
CA LEU A 26 -15.09 -19.77 5.53
C LEU A 26 -14.93 -18.82 4.33
N ALA A 27 -15.08 -17.51 4.57
CA ALA A 27 -14.78 -16.50 3.58
C ALA A 27 -13.35 -15.94 3.78
N SER A 28 -12.67 -15.63 2.68
CA SER A 28 -11.37 -14.95 2.62
C SER A 28 -11.46 -13.71 1.72
N VAL A 29 -10.48 -12.82 1.79
CA VAL A 29 -10.49 -11.50 1.12
C VAL A 29 -10.08 -11.55 -0.37
N SER A 30 -9.67 -12.71 -0.86
CA SER A 30 -9.46 -12.97 -2.30
C SER A 30 -9.33 -14.48 -2.57
N PRO A 31 -9.48 -14.92 -3.83
CA PRO A 31 -9.21 -16.30 -4.23
C PRO A 31 -7.80 -16.79 -3.86
N ARG A 32 -6.78 -15.96 -4.08
CA ARG A 32 -5.38 -16.32 -3.77
C ARG A 32 -5.16 -16.52 -2.28
N TYR A 33 -5.71 -15.64 -1.45
CA TYR A 33 -5.63 -15.78 0.01
C TYR A 33 -6.40 -17.03 0.50
N ALA A 34 -7.51 -17.38 -0.14
CA ALA A 34 -8.26 -18.59 0.19
C ALA A 34 -7.46 -19.87 -0.12
N GLU A 35 -6.88 -19.93 -1.31
CA GLU A 35 -6.02 -21.05 -1.75
C GLU A 35 -4.80 -21.20 -0.83
N GLU A 36 -4.09 -20.10 -0.56
CA GLU A 36 -2.92 -20.09 0.31
C GLU A 36 -3.26 -20.54 1.74
N ALA A 37 -4.40 -20.08 2.27
CA ALA A 37 -4.87 -20.49 3.59
C ALA A 37 -5.14 -22.00 3.66
N GLN A 38 -5.83 -22.55 2.66
CA GLN A 38 -6.15 -23.98 2.60
C GLN A 38 -4.88 -24.85 2.49
N LEU A 39 -3.88 -24.40 1.74
CA LEU A 39 -2.62 -25.14 1.56
C LEU A 39 -1.73 -25.09 2.80
N ARG A 40 -1.68 -23.96 3.51
CA ARG A 40 -0.69 -23.72 4.57
C ARG A 40 -1.17 -24.04 5.97
N HIS A 41 -2.48 -24.04 6.23
CA HIS A 41 -3.01 -24.16 7.57
C HIS A 41 -3.89 -25.40 7.71
N GLN A 42 -3.35 -26.44 8.35
CA GLN A 42 -4.00 -27.75 8.52
C GLN A 42 -5.35 -27.65 9.24
N MET A 43 -5.53 -26.62 10.08
CA MET A 43 -6.79 -26.33 10.76
C MET A 43 -8.01 -26.16 9.84
N PHE A 44 -7.80 -25.87 8.56
CA PHE A 44 -8.89 -25.67 7.59
C PHE A 44 -9.23 -26.92 6.77
N TRP A 45 -8.45 -28.00 6.83
CA TRP A 45 -8.68 -29.20 6.01
C TRP A 45 -9.99 -29.94 6.32
N GLY A 46 -10.59 -29.70 7.49
CA GLY A 46 -11.91 -30.22 7.86
C GLY A 46 -13.08 -29.37 7.39
N LEU A 47 -12.82 -28.30 6.61
CA LEU A 47 -13.84 -27.44 6.02
C LEU A 47 -14.06 -27.85 4.55
N GLY A 48 -15.29 -27.70 4.08
CA GLY A 48 -15.69 -27.98 2.70
C GLY A 48 -15.08 -27.00 1.71
N GLU A 49 -15.07 -25.70 2.03
CA GLU A 49 -14.37 -24.70 1.23
C GLU A 49 -13.86 -23.51 2.06
N ILE A 50 -12.81 -22.85 1.55
CA ILE A 50 -12.53 -21.45 1.86
C ILE A 50 -12.82 -20.66 0.59
N ARG A 51 -13.82 -19.79 0.64
CA ARG A 51 -14.24 -19.00 -0.53
C ARG A 51 -13.57 -17.63 -0.51
N GLY A 52 -12.80 -17.34 -1.54
CA GLY A 52 -12.22 -16.01 -1.76
C GLY A 52 -13.24 -15.03 -2.32
N ILE A 53 -13.63 -14.05 -1.52
CA ILE A 53 -14.49 -12.94 -1.93
C ILE A 53 -13.60 -11.72 -2.11
N ASN A 54 -13.44 -11.25 -3.34
CA ASN A 54 -12.64 -10.07 -3.62
C ASN A 54 -13.21 -8.87 -2.85
N ASN A 55 -12.33 -8.16 -2.13
CA ASN A 55 -12.74 -6.97 -1.42
C ASN A 55 -13.36 -5.96 -2.40
N PRO A 56 -14.56 -5.43 -2.10
CA PRO A 56 -15.19 -4.45 -2.97
C PRO A 56 -14.27 -3.24 -3.11
N LYS A 57 -14.26 -2.68 -4.32
CA LYS A 57 -13.64 -1.38 -4.56
C LYS A 57 -14.78 -0.37 -4.55
N ASP A 58 -14.84 0.49 -3.53
CA ASP A 58 -15.83 1.56 -3.47
C ASP A 58 -15.79 2.36 -4.78
N ARG A 59 -16.95 2.52 -5.42
CA ARG A 59 -17.10 3.33 -6.63
C ARG A 59 -17.08 4.82 -6.28
N ASP A 60 -17.65 5.20 -5.13
CA ASP A 60 -17.79 6.59 -4.67
C ASP A 60 -16.48 7.38 -4.55
N HIS A 61 -15.35 6.70 -4.35
CA HIS A 61 -14.04 7.36 -4.22
C HIS A 61 -13.28 7.49 -5.55
N ARG A 62 -13.82 6.93 -6.64
CA ARG A 62 -13.29 7.18 -7.98
C ARG A 62 -13.98 8.42 -8.49
N ASN A 63 -13.18 9.43 -8.83
CA ASN A 63 -13.69 10.61 -9.50
C ASN A 63 -14.11 10.19 -10.91
N GLU A 64 -15.36 9.72 -11.05
CA GLU A 64 -15.97 9.30 -12.32
C GLU A 64 -16.09 10.47 -13.29
N GLU A 65 -16.16 11.72 -12.78
CA GLU A 65 -16.07 12.93 -13.60
C GLU A 65 -14.75 13.01 -14.39
N LEU A 66 -13.61 12.52 -13.86
CA LEU A 66 -12.35 12.45 -14.62
C LEU A 66 -12.47 11.57 -15.88
N TYR A 67 -13.32 10.53 -15.84
CA TYR A 67 -13.51 9.60 -16.97
C TYR A 67 -14.67 10.00 -17.89
N ASN A 68 -15.59 10.83 -17.42
CA ASN A 68 -16.72 11.34 -18.20
C ASN A 68 -16.38 12.61 -19.01
N GLN A 69 -15.19 13.17 -18.82
CA GLN A 69 -14.67 14.24 -19.69
C GLN A 69 -14.43 13.67 -21.10
N HIS A 70 -14.95 14.34 -22.13
CA HIS A 70 -14.59 14.05 -23.54
C HIS A 70 -13.13 14.43 -23.88
N GLN A 71 -12.27 14.54 -22.86
CA GLN A 71 -10.85 14.75 -23.01
C GLN A 71 -10.12 13.42 -23.18
N PRO A 72 -9.00 13.43 -23.91
CA PRO A 72 -8.17 12.26 -24.00
C PRO A 72 -7.48 11.99 -22.65
N LEU A 73 -7.35 10.70 -22.29
CA LEU A 73 -6.82 10.25 -21.00
C LEU A 73 -5.46 10.86 -20.61
N TRP A 74 -4.62 11.18 -21.59
CA TRP A 74 -3.31 11.82 -21.34
C TRP A 74 -3.44 13.24 -20.78
N ALA A 75 -4.48 13.99 -21.16
CA ALA A 75 -4.74 15.33 -20.66
C ALA A 75 -5.23 15.26 -19.20
N THR A 76 -6.21 14.39 -18.93
CA THR A 76 -6.70 14.09 -17.58
C THR A 76 -5.57 13.65 -16.65
N LYS A 77 -4.67 12.78 -17.12
CA LYS A 77 -3.50 12.33 -16.35
C LYS A 77 -2.52 13.47 -16.05
N ARG A 78 -2.29 14.38 -17.00
CA ARG A 78 -1.42 15.54 -16.82
C ARG A 78 -2.01 16.48 -15.76
N ASP A 79 -3.31 16.76 -15.84
CA ASP A 79 -3.97 17.68 -14.91
C ASP A 79 -4.01 17.10 -13.49
N ALA A 80 -4.28 15.78 -13.36
CA ALA A 80 -4.17 15.08 -12.07
C ALA A 80 -2.73 15.09 -11.51
N LYS A 81 -1.70 15.00 -12.37
CA LYS A 81 -0.30 15.10 -11.96
C LYS A 81 0.01 16.51 -11.42
N ARG A 82 -0.39 17.56 -12.13
CA ARG A 82 -0.22 18.95 -11.68
C ARG A 82 -0.88 19.18 -10.33
N ALA A 83 -2.14 18.75 -10.17
CA ALA A 83 -2.87 18.88 -8.92
C ALA A 83 -2.15 18.16 -7.75
N ALA A 84 -1.61 16.96 -7.99
CA ALA A 84 -0.82 16.25 -6.99
C ALA A 84 0.50 16.99 -6.69
N GLN A 85 1.20 17.48 -7.70
CA GLN A 85 2.44 18.24 -7.51
C GLN A 85 2.18 19.52 -6.69
N GLU A 86 1.14 20.28 -7.02
CA GLU A 86 0.68 21.47 -6.27
C GLU A 86 0.36 21.11 -4.82
N ARG A 87 -0.50 20.10 -4.61
CA ARG A 87 -0.96 19.69 -3.28
C ARG A 87 0.19 19.31 -2.35
N PHE A 88 1.23 18.66 -2.89
CA PHE A 88 2.35 18.14 -2.10
C PHE A 88 3.61 19.00 -2.22
N GLY A 89 3.53 20.20 -2.81
CA GLY A 89 4.65 21.13 -2.91
C GLY A 89 5.82 20.60 -3.76
N LEU A 90 5.55 19.73 -4.73
CA LEU A 90 6.53 19.31 -5.73
C LEU A 90 6.63 20.39 -6.82
N ARG A 91 7.79 20.45 -7.49
CA ARG A 91 7.98 21.32 -8.66
C ARG A 91 6.98 20.93 -9.75
N ILE A 92 6.18 21.88 -10.22
CA ILE A 92 5.26 21.65 -11.32
C ILE A 92 6.05 21.33 -12.58
N ASN A 93 5.83 20.14 -13.12
CA ASN A 93 6.53 19.65 -14.30
C ASN A 93 5.70 18.55 -14.95
N ASP A 94 5.14 18.85 -16.12
CA ASP A 94 4.30 17.93 -16.88
C ASP A 94 5.06 16.70 -17.38
N ASP A 95 6.35 16.86 -17.64
CA ASP A 95 7.23 15.80 -18.14
C ASP A 95 7.83 14.96 -17.00
N ALA A 96 7.54 15.31 -15.74
CA ALA A 96 8.04 14.56 -14.60
C ALA A 96 7.48 13.13 -14.58
N ARG A 97 8.34 12.18 -14.25
CA ARG A 97 7.96 10.83 -13.84
C ARG A 97 7.60 10.88 -12.36
N LEU A 98 6.31 10.98 -12.05
CA LEU A 98 5.82 10.95 -10.68
C LEU A 98 5.62 9.50 -10.23
N LEU A 99 6.45 9.03 -9.29
CA LEU A 99 6.26 7.74 -8.60
C LEU A 99 5.61 8.00 -7.24
N VAL A 100 4.53 7.29 -6.96
CA VAL A 100 3.74 7.45 -5.75
C VAL A 100 3.72 6.14 -4.97
N PHE A 101 4.12 6.19 -3.70
CA PHE A 101 3.86 5.15 -2.71
C PHE A 101 2.75 5.65 -1.79
N LEU A 102 1.69 4.84 -1.64
CA LEU A 102 0.56 5.13 -0.76
C LEU A 102 0.27 3.88 0.09
N GLY A 103 0.56 3.93 1.38
CA GLY A 103 0.23 2.84 2.29
C GLY A 103 0.92 2.90 3.63
N ARG A 104 0.56 1.97 4.51
CA ARG A 104 1.23 1.77 5.81
C ARG A 104 2.70 1.44 5.60
N TRP A 105 3.56 2.02 6.42
CA TRP A 105 5.00 1.86 6.33
C TRP A 105 5.44 0.57 7.02
N VAL A 106 5.21 -0.57 6.38
CA VAL A 106 5.54 -1.90 6.94
C VAL A 106 6.33 -2.72 5.94
N LYS A 107 7.09 -3.71 6.42
CA LYS A 107 7.90 -4.59 5.55
C LYS A 107 7.09 -5.23 4.43
N GLN A 108 5.85 -5.64 4.72
CA GLN A 108 4.95 -6.26 3.74
C GLN A 108 4.68 -5.36 2.52
N LYS A 109 4.79 -4.04 2.68
CA LYS A 109 4.56 -3.04 1.64
C LYS A 109 5.85 -2.64 0.90
N GLY A 110 7.02 -3.10 1.35
CA GLY A 110 8.31 -2.88 0.70
C GLY A 110 8.78 -1.43 0.69
N VAL A 111 8.33 -0.61 1.65
CA VAL A 111 8.73 0.81 1.74
C VAL A 111 10.22 0.97 2.05
N ASP A 112 10.80 0.00 2.76
CA ASP A 112 12.23 -0.14 3.02
C ASP A 112 13.05 -0.21 1.74
N LEU A 113 12.61 -1.02 0.77
CA LEU A 113 13.27 -1.14 -0.54
C LEU A 113 13.24 0.19 -1.32
N ILE A 114 12.13 0.94 -1.20
CA ILE A 114 12.01 2.27 -1.81
C ILE A 114 12.99 3.22 -1.14
N ALA A 115 13.09 3.21 0.19
CA ALA A 115 14.01 4.05 0.95
C ALA A 115 15.47 3.78 0.56
N ASP A 116 15.87 2.52 0.44
CA ASP A 116 17.23 2.13 0.02
C ASP A 116 17.63 2.68 -1.34
N CYS A 117 16.68 2.69 -2.28
CA CYS A 117 16.95 3.10 -3.66
C CYS A 117 16.62 4.58 -3.94
N ALA A 118 15.95 5.29 -3.03
CA ALA A 118 15.37 6.61 -3.28
C ALA A 118 16.41 7.64 -3.74
N GLU A 119 17.54 7.71 -3.05
CA GLU A 119 18.62 8.64 -3.40
C GLU A 119 19.20 8.34 -4.78
N TRP A 120 19.49 7.06 -5.05
CA TRP A 120 20.00 6.62 -6.35
C TRP A 120 19.01 6.92 -7.47
N MET A 121 17.71 6.67 -7.25
CA MET A 121 16.67 6.96 -8.23
C MET A 121 16.59 8.46 -8.55
N LEU A 122 16.58 9.32 -7.53
CA LEU A 122 16.52 10.78 -7.74
C LEU A 122 17.78 11.33 -8.40
N ALA A 123 18.96 10.77 -8.10
CA ALA A 123 20.22 11.15 -8.72
C ALA A 123 20.32 10.70 -10.19
N SER A 124 19.90 9.47 -10.48
CA SER A 124 20.04 8.87 -11.81
C SER A 124 19.01 9.39 -12.81
N TYR A 125 17.84 9.82 -12.35
CA TYR A 125 16.74 10.26 -13.20
C TYR A 125 16.34 11.70 -12.89
N PRO A 126 16.91 12.72 -13.55
CA PRO A 126 16.64 14.14 -13.25
C PRO A 126 15.17 14.56 -13.33
N ASN A 127 14.38 13.87 -14.17
CA ASN A 127 12.94 14.12 -14.34
C ASN A 127 12.06 13.30 -13.39
N LEU A 128 12.64 12.52 -12.47
CA LEU A 128 11.88 11.75 -11.49
C LEU A 128 11.46 12.62 -10.31
N GLN A 129 10.22 12.40 -9.86
CA GLN A 129 9.69 12.89 -8.59
C GLN A 129 9.16 11.72 -7.76
N LEU A 130 9.41 11.75 -6.46
CA LEU A 130 8.96 10.75 -5.50
C LEU A 130 7.94 11.37 -4.53
N LEU A 131 6.81 10.69 -4.38
CA LEU A 131 5.76 11.04 -3.42
C LEU A 131 5.50 9.82 -2.53
N ILE A 132 5.92 9.88 -1.27
CA ILE A 132 5.78 8.78 -0.31
C ILE A 132 4.80 9.20 0.78
N LEU A 133 3.70 8.47 0.91
CA LEU A 133 2.55 8.83 1.73
C LEU A 133 2.02 7.64 2.53
N GLY A 134 1.61 7.91 3.76
CA GLY A 134 0.83 6.99 4.59
C GLY A 134 1.34 6.94 6.03
N PRO A 135 0.59 6.29 6.93
CA PRO A 135 0.90 6.31 8.34
C PRO A 135 2.19 5.55 8.64
N GLU A 136 3.06 6.21 9.39
CA GLU A 136 4.19 5.59 10.07
C GLU A 136 3.68 4.59 11.12
N THR A 137 4.38 3.46 11.25
CA THR A 137 4.08 2.43 12.24
C THR A 137 5.30 2.24 13.14
N ASN A 138 5.13 2.44 14.44
CA ASN A 138 6.20 2.25 15.42
C ASN A 138 6.43 0.77 15.79
N ASP A 139 5.53 -0.11 15.37
CA ASP A 139 5.53 -1.56 15.61
C ASP A 139 6.26 -2.36 14.53
N ASP A 140 6.71 -1.72 13.44
CA ASP A 140 7.47 -2.35 12.36
C ASP A 140 8.85 -1.69 12.19
N SER A 141 9.92 -2.46 12.39
CA SER A 141 11.30 -1.96 12.31
C SER A 141 11.72 -1.52 10.91
N PHE A 142 11.18 -2.15 9.85
CA PHE A 142 11.44 -1.77 8.46
C PHE A 142 10.73 -0.47 8.11
N GLY A 143 9.54 -0.26 8.67
CA GLY A 143 8.81 1.00 8.62
C GLY A 143 9.58 2.15 9.23
N VAL A 144 10.01 1.97 10.48
CA VAL A 144 10.84 2.96 11.22
C VAL A 144 12.13 3.26 10.47
N TYR A 145 12.79 2.23 9.93
CA TYR A 145 13.99 2.39 9.11
C TYR A 145 13.72 3.25 7.87
N ALA A 146 12.74 2.86 7.06
CA ALA A 146 12.40 3.57 5.83
C ALA A 146 12.07 5.04 6.10
N HIS A 147 11.38 5.29 7.21
CA HIS A 147 11.06 6.63 7.68
C HIS A 147 12.27 7.50 7.95
N GLN A 148 13.21 7.01 8.75
CA GLN A 148 14.42 7.75 9.07
C GLN A 148 15.23 8.07 7.80
N CYS A 149 15.36 7.09 6.89
CA CYS A 149 16.05 7.27 5.62
C CYS A 149 15.38 8.33 4.74
N LEU A 150 14.06 8.22 4.55
CA LEU A 150 13.30 9.12 3.69
C LEU A 150 13.16 10.54 4.28
N LYS A 151 12.99 10.69 5.60
CA LYS A 151 13.04 12.01 6.27
C LYS A 151 14.40 12.65 6.13
N ARG A 152 15.49 11.89 6.30
CA ARG A 152 16.84 12.39 6.10
C ARG A 152 17.02 12.90 4.67
N LEU A 153 16.61 12.12 3.68
CA LEU A 153 16.69 12.50 2.27
C LEU A 153 15.82 13.73 1.96
N ALA A 154 14.60 13.79 2.48
CA ALA A 154 13.70 14.94 2.31
C ALA A 154 14.26 16.22 2.93
N SER A 155 14.99 16.11 4.05
CA SER A 155 15.62 17.28 4.67
C SER A 155 16.75 17.88 3.82
N GLN A 156 17.38 17.05 2.95
CA GLN A 156 18.39 17.46 1.97
C GLN A 156 17.78 18.00 0.67
N ALA A 157 16.47 17.81 0.46
CA ALA A 157 15.71 18.19 -0.74
C ALA A 157 14.96 19.51 -0.60
N LYS A 158 15.43 20.40 0.27
CA LYS A 158 14.87 21.74 0.48
C LYS A 158 15.32 22.73 -0.62
N ALA A 159 14.66 23.89 -0.67
CA ALA A 159 14.91 24.95 -1.65
C ALA A 159 16.41 25.24 -1.86
N GLY A 160 16.88 25.10 -3.10
CA GLY A 160 18.28 25.30 -3.47
C GLY A 160 19.24 24.16 -3.11
N GLN A 161 18.74 23.02 -2.62
CA GLN A 161 19.54 21.85 -2.25
C GLN A 161 19.32 20.66 -3.21
N ARG A 162 19.86 19.50 -2.83
CA ARG A 162 19.88 18.30 -3.66
C ARG A 162 18.47 17.70 -3.75
N PHE A 163 17.93 17.62 -4.97
CA PHE A 163 16.57 17.13 -5.25
C PHE A 163 15.43 18.11 -4.90
N ASP A 164 15.74 19.41 -4.85
CA ASP A 164 14.75 20.47 -4.63
C ASP A 164 13.47 20.32 -5.48
N GLY A 165 12.32 20.31 -4.80
CA GLY A 165 11.00 20.14 -5.42
C GLY A 165 10.74 18.77 -6.05
N ARG A 166 11.53 17.73 -5.72
CA ARG A 166 11.42 16.40 -6.34
C ARG A 166 11.11 15.25 -5.38
N LEU A 167 11.06 15.53 -4.07
CA LEU A 167 10.74 14.52 -3.06
C LEU A 167 9.75 15.11 -2.05
N HIS A 168 8.65 14.41 -1.85
CA HIS A 168 7.72 14.67 -0.75
C HIS A 168 7.54 13.39 0.06
N VAL A 169 7.62 13.52 1.39
CA VAL A 169 7.47 12.41 2.33
C VAL A 169 6.55 12.87 3.44
N SER A 170 5.42 12.19 3.60
CA SER A 170 4.50 12.38 4.72
C SER A 170 4.16 11.06 5.37
N GLY A 171 4.37 11.02 6.69
CA GLY A 171 4.03 9.91 7.56
C GLY A 171 2.62 9.99 8.15
N GLU A 172 1.83 10.97 7.71
CA GLU A 172 0.46 11.18 8.16
C GLU A 172 -0.53 10.46 7.23
N THR A 173 -1.67 10.04 7.79
CA THR A 173 -2.79 9.57 6.99
C THR A 173 -3.35 10.77 6.23
N LEU A 174 -3.48 10.68 4.91
CA LEU A 174 -4.24 11.66 4.14
C LEU A 174 -5.69 11.62 4.62
N SER A 175 -6.12 12.66 5.35
CA SER A 175 -7.53 12.94 5.63
C SER A 175 -8.26 13.50 4.42
#